data_AF-A0A4U6TQG5-F1
#
_entry.id   AF-A0A4U6TQG5-F1
#
_cell.length_a   1.000
_cell.length_b   1.000
_cell.length_c   1.000
_cell.angle_alpha   90.00
_cell.angle_beta   90.00
_cell.angle_gamma   90.00
#
_symmetry.space_group_name_H-M   'P 1'
#
loop_
_entity.id
_entity.type
_entity.pdbx_description
1 polymer ?
#
loop_
_entity_poly.entity_id
_entity_poly.type
_entity_poly.pdbx_seq_one_letter_code
_entity_poly.pdbx_strand_id
1 'polypeptide(L)'
;MRILSAPAPGPTVGEVNARSLVPRAAMWVVAAFLPCFSICSAAAICYCLSYDEYVFSESVRNSVRSDPWRLAAVMMWGIYMAVLSVVMMYMHLFLPSAPFAVRKALVDVGATWIGLPLSWVAPLVACFGYNWMAVALVCVFLALIAALLALGAWLSRTYNN
;
A
#
# COMPACT_ATOMS: atom_id res chain seq x y z
N MET A 1 26.22 -6.04 -39.45
CA MET A 1 25.77 -4.98 -38.52
C MET A 1 24.33 -5.30 -38.12
N ARG A 2 24.10 -5.88 -36.93
CA ARG A 2 22.76 -6.26 -36.46
C ARG A 2 22.12 -5.01 -35.85
N ILE A 3 21.11 -4.44 -36.51
CA ILE A 3 20.31 -3.36 -35.92
C ILE A 3 19.51 -4.02 -34.80
N LEU A 4 19.96 -3.87 -33.55
CA LEU A 4 19.12 -4.14 -32.38
C LEU A 4 17.99 -3.12 -32.43
N SER A 5 16.85 -3.54 -32.98
CA SER A 5 15.60 -2.79 -32.88
C SER A 5 15.38 -2.48 -31.40
N ALA A 6 15.30 -1.20 -31.05
CA ALA A 6 14.91 -0.79 -29.70
C ALA A 6 13.60 -1.53 -29.34
N PRO A 7 13.51 -2.10 -28.13
CA PRO A 7 12.29 -2.78 -27.71
C PRO A 7 11.11 -1.81 -27.86
N ALA A 8 10.02 -2.29 -28.46
CA ALA A 8 8.82 -1.49 -28.65
C ALA A 8 8.43 -0.84 -27.30
N PRO A 9 8.08 0.45 -27.28
CA PRO A 9 7.70 1.11 -26.05
C PRO A 9 6.59 0.31 -25.37
N GLY A 10 6.78 -0.01 -24.09
CA GLY A 10 5.78 -0.73 -23.30
C GLY A 10 4.46 0.05 -23.26
N PRO A 11 3.32 -0.65 -23.08
CA PRO A 11 2.03 0.00 -23.13
C PRO A 11 1.90 1.08 -22.06
N THR A 12 1.24 2.18 -22.41
CA THR A 12 0.91 3.25 -21.46
C THR A 12 -0.32 2.89 -20.65
N VAL A 13 -0.51 3.54 -19.50
CA VAL A 13 -1.69 3.33 -18.65
C VAL A 13 -2.99 3.66 -19.40
N GLY A 14 -2.97 4.70 -20.24
CA GLY A 14 -4.11 5.12 -21.07
C GLY A 14 -4.51 4.06 -22.10
N GLU A 15 -3.53 3.45 -22.79
CA GLU A 15 -3.79 2.36 -23.74
C GLU A 15 -4.38 1.13 -23.07
N VAL A 16 -3.89 0.77 -21.87
CA VAL A 16 -4.44 -0.35 -21.10
C VAL A 16 -5.84 -0.04 -20.59
N ASN A 17 -6.09 1.19 -20.12
CA ASN A 17 -7.43 1.63 -19.70
C ASN A 17 -8.43 1.65 -20.86
N ALA A 18 -8.02 2.06 -22.06
CA ALA A 18 -8.88 2.03 -23.24
C ALA A 18 -9.26 0.59 -23.61
N ARG A 19 -8.34 -0.37 -23.44
CA ARG A 19 -8.59 -1.80 -23.68
C ARG A 19 -9.43 -2.48 -22.60
N SER A 20 -9.35 -2.00 -21.35
CA SER A 20 -10.07 -2.62 -20.24
C SER A 20 -11.58 -2.35 -20.26
N LEU A 21 -12.04 -1.39 -21.08
CA LEU A 21 -13.45 -0.97 -21.19
C LEU A 21 -14.09 -0.60 -19.84
N VAL A 22 -13.28 -0.32 -18.82
CA VAL A 22 -13.76 0.06 -17.50
C VAL A 22 -14.24 1.52 -17.57
N PRO A 23 -15.50 1.82 -17.19
CA PRO A 23 -15.99 3.18 -17.20
C PRO A 23 -15.22 4.03 -16.17
N ARG A 24 -14.95 5.29 -16.50
CA ARG A 24 -14.21 6.22 -15.62
C ARG A 24 -14.86 6.34 -14.23
N ALA A 25 -16.19 6.25 -14.15
CA ALA A 25 -16.92 6.23 -12.89
C ALA A 25 -16.53 5.05 -11.99
N ALA A 26 -16.35 3.86 -12.55
CA ALA A 26 -15.91 2.68 -11.78
C ALA A 26 -14.46 2.87 -11.27
N MET A 27 -13.58 3.49 -12.05
CA MET A 27 -12.22 3.81 -11.59
C MET A 27 -12.24 4.77 -10.40
N TRP A 28 -13.13 5.76 -10.38
CA TRP A 28 -13.32 6.66 -9.24
C TRP A 28 -13.86 5.95 -8.00
N VAL A 29 -14.83 5.04 -8.17
CA VAL A 29 -15.33 4.22 -7.05
C VAL A 29 -14.20 3.40 -6.44
N VAL A 30 -13.38 2.74 -7.27
CA VAL A 30 -12.22 1.97 -6.82
C VAL A 30 -11.18 2.86 -6.15
N ALA A 31 -10.94 4.06 -6.68
CA ALA A 31 -10.02 5.05 -6.11
C ALA A 31 -10.42 5.52 -4.72
N ALA A 32 -11.73 5.63 -4.44
CA ALA A 32 -12.23 5.95 -3.10
C ALA A 32 -12.25 4.70 -2.18
N PHE A 33 -12.61 3.54 -2.73
CA PHE A 33 -12.79 2.33 -1.95
C PHE A 33 -11.47 1.73 -1.44
N LEU A 34 -10.43 1.62 -2.27
CA LEU A 34 -9.19 0.93 -1.90
C LEU A 34 -8.43 1.56 -0.71
N PRO A 35 -8.26 2.89 -0.63
CA PRO A 35 -7.62 3.50 0.53
C PRO A 35 -8.44 3.28 1.80
N CYS A 36 -9.76 3.43 1.71
CA CYS A 36 -10.68 3.18 2.83
C CYS A 36 -10.62 1.73 3.30
N PHE A 37 -10.65 0.77 2.37
CA PHE A 37 -10.53 -0.65 2.69
C PHE A 37 -9.20 -0.97 3.42
N SER A 38 -8.10 -0.34 2.99
CA SER A 38 -6.78 -0.50 3.61
C SER A 38 -6.73 0.05 5.04
N ILE A 39 -7.31 1.23 5.29
CA ILE A 39 -7.39 1.81 6.63
C ILE A 39 -8.34 1.01 7.52
N CYS A 40 -9.52 0.63 7.01
CA CYS A 40 -10.51 -0.15 7.74
C CYS A 40 -9.98 -1.53 8.12
N SER A 41 -9.25 -2.21 7.23
CA SER A 41 -8.64 -3.51 7.53
C SER A 41 -7.59 -3.39 8.64
N ALA A 42 -6.71 -2.39 8.60
CA ALA A 42 -5.76 -2.14 9.68
C ALA A 42 -6.45 -1.83 11.02
N ALA A 43 -7.50 -1.01 10.99
CA ALA A 43 -8.31 -0.69 12.18
C ALA A 43 -9.02 -1.94 12.73
N ALA A 44 -9.56 -2.80 11.86
CA ALA A 44 -10.17 -4.07 12.24
C ALA A 44 -9.15 -5.00 12.90
N ILE A 45 -7.92 -5.09 12.36
CA ILE A 45 -6.84 -5.87 12.99
C ILE A 45 -6.50 -5.31 14.38
N CYS A 46 -6.39 -3.99 14.52
CA CYS A 46 -6.15 -3.35 15.82
C CYS A 46 -7.26 -3.65 16.83
N TYR A 47 -8.51 -3.62 16.37
CA TYR A 47 -9.67 -3.98 17.18
C TYR A 47 -9.60 -5.45 17.61
N CYS A 48 -9.31 -6.37 16.69
CA CYS A 48 -9.17 -7.79 17.02
C CYS A 48 -8.06 -8.03 18.05
N LEU A 49 -6.89 -7.42 17.87
CA LEU A 49 -5.77 -7.52 18.82
C LEU A 49 -6.10 -6.99 20.22
N SER A 50 -7.03 -6.04 20.32
CA SER A 50 -7.33 -5.33 21.57
C SER A 50 -8.59 -5.84 22.27
N TYR A 51 -9.56 -6.39 21.55
CA TYR A 51 -10.89 -6.67 22.09
C TYR A 51 -11.43 -8.06 21.75
N ASP A 52 -10.96 -8.70 20.68
CA ASP A 52 -11.51 -9.97 20.23
C ASP A 52 -10.96 -11.15 21.05
N GLU A 53 -11.89 -11.84 21.71
CA GLU A 53 -11.59 -12.98 22.57
C GLU A 53 -11.53 -14.33 21.88
N TYR A 54 -12.11 -14.41 20.68
CA TYR A 54 -12.09 -15.64 19.90
C TYR A 54 -10.79 -15.79 19.13
N VAL A 55 -10.14 -14.67 18.78
CA VAL A 55 -8.94 -14.66 17.94
C VAL A 55 -7.65 -14.62 18.77
N PHE A 56 -7.61 -13.86 19.88
CA PHE A 56 -6.39 -13.65 20.66
C PHE A 56 -6.54 -13.97 22.15
N SER A 57 -5.51 -14.63 22.69
CA SER A 57 -5.41 -14.94 24.13
C SER A 57 -5.44 -13.67 24.98
N GLU A 58 -5.98 -13.79 26.19
CA GLU A 58 -6.10 -12.70 27.16
C GLU A 58 -4.74 -12.04 27.49
N SER A 59 -3.65 -12.82 27.54
CA SER A 59 -2.30 -12.30 27.82
C SER A 59 -1.81 -11.33 26.75
N VAL A 60 -1.99 -11.68 25.47
CA VAL A 60 -1.64 -10.83 24.33
C VAL A 60 -2.49 -9.56 24.34
N ARG A 61 -3.79 -9.72 24.57
CA ARG A 61 -4.74 -8.61 24.58
C ARG A 61 -4.42 -7.59 25.69
N ASN A 62 -4.13 -8.07 26.89
CA ASN A 62 -3.76 -7.22 28.02
C ASN A 62 -2.39 -6.53 27.80
N SER A 63 -1.43 -7.21 27.17
CA SER A 63 -0.16 -6.60 26.76
C SER A 63 -0.37 -5.46 25.75
N VAL A 64 -1.18 -5.68 24.71
CA VAL A 64 -1.48 -4.67 23.68
C VAL A 64 -2.23 -3.48 24.28
N ARG A 65 -3.20 -3.72 25.17
CA ARG A 65 -3.94 -2.64 25.86
C ARG A 65 -3.05 -1.81 26.78
N SER A 66 -2.06 -2.44 27.41
CA SER A 66 -1.11 -1.75 28.29
C SER A 66 -0.18 -0.84 27.49
N ASP A 67 0.20 -1.26 26.27
CA ASP A 67 1.09 -0.53 25.36
C ASP A 67 0.41 -0.27 24.00
N PRO A 68 -0.61 0.61 23.93
CA PRO A 68 -1.43 0.79 22.72
C PRO A 68 -0.64 1.36 21.54
N TRP A 69 0.48 2.04 21.81
CA TRP A 69 1.36 2.59 20.79
C TRP A 69 1.95 1.50 19.87
N ARG A 70 1.99 0.23 20.30
CA ARG A 70 2.45 -0.90 19.47
C ARG A 70 1.51 -1.19 18.30
N LEU A 71 0.24 -0.78 18.40
CA LEU A 71 -0.72 -0.81 17.29
C LEU A 71 -0.40 0.21 16.20
N ALA A 72 0.45 1.20 16.47
CA ALA A 72 0.87 2.18 15.47
C ALA A 72 1.51 1.50 14.26
N ALA A 73 2.30 0.43 14.45
CA ALA A 73 2.89 -0.31 13.34
C ALA A 73 1.82 -0.95 12.43
N VAL A 74 0.73 -1.48 13.01
CA VAL A 74 -0.39 -2.07 12.27
C VAL A 74 -1.17 -0.98 11.52
N MET A 75 -1.43 0.16 12.15
CA MET A 75 -2.07 1.30 11.48
C MET A 75 -1.20 1.86 10.35
N MET A 76 0.11 1.93 10.55
CA MET A 76 1.06 2.40 9.54
C MET A 76 1.13 1.49 8.32
N TRP A 77 0.92 0.18 8.49
CA TRP A 77 0.71 -0.74 7.37
C TRP A 77 -0.53 -0.37 6.55
N GLY A 78 -1.66 -0.09 7.22
CA GLY A 78 -2.89 0.34 6.56
C GLY A 78 -2.71 1.65 5.79
N ILE A 79 -2.00 2.62 6.39
CA ILE A 79 -1.66 3.89 5.76
C ILE A 79 -0.75 3.67 4.54
N TYR A 80 0.26 2.81 4.65
CA TYR A 80 1.14 2.46 3.53
C TYR A 80 0.33 1.88 2.35
N MET A 81 -0.53 0.90 2.61
CA MET A 81 -1.38 0.31 1.57
C MET A 81 -2.37 1.34 0.98
N ALA A 82 -2.89 2.24 1.82
CA ALA A 82 -3.76 3.31 1.37
C ALA A 82 -3.02 4.28 0.43
N VAL A 83 -1.83 4.76 0.81
CA VAL A 83 -1.01 5.65 -0.05
C VAL A 83 -0.64 4.95 -1.35
N LEU A 84 -0.22 3.68 -1.29
CA LEU A 84 0.08 2.88 -2.47
C LEU A 84 -1.13 2.80 -3.41
N SER A 85 -2.33 2.56 -2.88
CA SER A 85 -3.56 2.53 -3.66
C SER A 85 -3.92 3.89 -4.28
N VAL A 86 -3.70 5.00 -3.56
CA VAL A 86 -3.90 6.36 -4.07
C VAL A 86 -2.95 6.62 -5.24
N VAL A 87 -1.66 6.31 -5.12
CA VAL A 87 -0.68 6.50 -6.19
C VAL A 87 -1.05 5.67 -7.43
N MET A 88 -1.46 4.42 -7.27
CA MET A 88 -1.89 3.58 -8.38
C MET A 88 -3.13 4.13 -9.09
N MET A 89 -4.13 4.60 -8.32
CA MET A 89 -5.36 5.12 -8.88
C MET A 89 -5.18 6.51 -9.49
N TYR A 90 -4.27 7.31 -8.93
CA TYR A 90 -3.82 8.56 -9.54
C TYR A 90 -3.20 8.31 -10.93
N MET A 91 -2.37 7.27 -11.08
CA MET A 91 -1.84 6.88 -12.40
C MET A 91 -2.96 6.54 -13.40
N HIS A 92 -3.98 5.78 -12.98
CA HIS A 92 -5.10 5.43 -13.85
C HIS A 92 -5.94 6.63 -14.27
N LEU A 93 -6.18 7.57 -13.36
CA LEU A 93 -7.16 8.65 -13.58
C LEU A 93 -6.55 9.89 -14.23
N PHE A 94 -5.27 10.16 -13.99
CA PHE A 94 -4.62 11.44 -14.32
C PHE A 94 -3.36 11.32 -15.15
N LEU A 95 -2.74 10.14 -15.26
CA LEU A 95 -1.47 9.97 -15.97
C LEU A 95 -1.61 8.94 -17.11
N PRO A 96 -2.44 9.22 -18.14
CA PRO A 96 -2.65 8.28 -19.24
C PRO A 96 -1.36 7.97 -20.00
N SER A 97 -0.43 8.92 -20.07
CA SER A 97 0.86 8.75 -20.76
C SER A 97 1.94 8.05 -19.92
N ALA A 98 1.68 7.78 -18.63
CA ALA A 98 2.66 7.10 -17.79
C ALA A 98 2.85 5.64 -18.23
N PRO A 99 4.08 5.09 -18.10
CA PRO A 99 4.36 3.70 -18.44
C PRO A 99 3.64 2.74 -17.50
N PHE A 100 2.91 1.77 -18.06
CA PHE A 100 2.19 0.77 -17.28
C PHE A 100 3.12 -0.15 -16.46
N ALA A 101 4.39 -0.27 -16.86
CA ALA A 101 5.40 -1.03 -16.13
C ALA A 101 5.58 -0.52 -14.68
N VAL A 102 5.51 0.80 -14.46
CA VAL A 102 5.63 1.39 -13.12
C VAL A 102 4.43 0.99 -12.25
N ARG A 103 3.23 1.01 -12.81
CA ARG A 103 2.02 0.52 -12.12
C ARG A 103 2.14 -0.97 -11.79
N LYS A 104 2.61 -1.78 -12.73
CA LYS A 104 2.81 -3.21 -12.49
C LYS A 104 3.82 -3.46 -11.37
N ALA A 105 4.92 -2.71 -11.34
CA ALA A 105 5.89 -2.77 -10.25
C ALA A 105 5.29 -2.35 -8.90
N LEU A 106 4.42 -1.35 -8.86
CA LEU A 106 3.70 -0.96 -7.64
C LEU A 106 2.82 -2.08 -7.09
N VAL A 107 2.12 -2.81 -7.97
CA VAL A 107 1.31 -3.97 -7.57
C VAL A 107 2.19 -5.13 -7.15
N ASP A 108 3.08 -5.59 -8.02
CA ASP A 108 3.89 -6.79 -7.80
C ASP A 108 4.81 -6.57 -6.59
N VAL A 109 5.61 -5.50 -6.60
CA VAL A 109 6.60 -5.25 -5.53
C VAL A 109 5.96 -4.59 -4.33
N GLY A 110 5.28 -3.45 -4.54
CA GLY A 110 4.77 -2.64 -3.44
C GLY A 110 3.65 -3.33 -2.65
N ALA A 111 2.68 -3.95 -3.33
CA ALA A 111 1.57 -4.63 -2.67
C ALA A 111 1.90 -6.10 -2.35
N THR A 112 2.37 -6.89 -3.32
CA THR A 112 2.53 -8.35 -3.13
C THR A 112 3.82 -8.73 -2.41
N TRP A 113 4.98 -8.19 -2.81
CA TRP A 113 6.26 -8.57 -2.18
C TRP A 113 6.56 -7.81 -0.88
N ILE A 114 6.08 -6.58 -0.73
CA ILE A 114 6.34 -5.75 0.45
C ILE A 114 5.10 -5.70 1.35
N GLY A 115 3.97 -5.24 0.80
CA GLY A 115 2.74 -5.02 1.56
C GLY A 115 2.20 -6.28 2.21
N LEU A 116 2.13 -7.40 1.49
CA LEU A 116 1.57 -8.64 2.01
C LEU A 116 2.44 -9.23 3.14
N PRO A 117 3.77 -9.43 3.03
CA PRO A 117 4.55 -9.89 4.18
C PRO A 117 4.46 -8.96 5.39
N LEU A 118 4.46 -7.64 5.16
CA LEU A 118 4.32 -6.67 6.24
C LEU A 118 2.96 -6.75 6.95
N SER A 119 1.91 -7.24 6.29
CA SER A 119 0.59 -7.46 6.91
C SER A 119 0.63 -8.55 7.98
N TRP A 120 1.57 -9.48 7.89
CA TRP A 120 1.79 -10.52 8.90
C TRP A 120 2.78 -10.06 9.97
N VAL A 121 3.85 -9.37 9.54
CA VAL A 121 4.89 -8.90 10.46
C VAL A 121 4.36 -7.86 11.45
N ALA A 122 3.53 -6.90 11.00
CA ALA A 122 3.05 -5.84 11.89
C ALA A 122 2.20 -6.36 13.07
N PRO A 123 1.20 -7.25 12.86
CA PRO A 123 0.47 -7.86 13.97
C PRO A 123 1.35 -8.75 14.84
N LEU A 124 2.29 -9.51 14.27
CA LEU A 124 3.21 -10.33 15.05
C LEU A 124 4.07 -9.50 15.99
N VAL A 125 4.63 -8.38 15.52
CA VAL A 125 5.38 -7.42 16.35
C VAL A 125 4.47 -6.81 17.43
N ALA A 126 3.22 -6.53 17.10
CA ALA A 126 2.20 -6.10 18.06
C ALA A 126 1.80 -7.20 19.06
N CYS A 127 2.05 -8.48 18.79
CA CYS A 127 1.83 -9.56 19.75
C CYS A 127 3.03 -9.82 20.67
N PHE A 128 4.27 -9.76 20.18
CA PHE A 128 5.46 -10.28 20.89
C PHE A 128 6.00 -9.45 22.07
N GLY A 129 5.53 -8.23 22.28
CA GLY A 129 5.92 -7.38 23.42
C GLY A 129 7.16 -6.51 23.19
N TYR A 130 7.88 -6.69 22.08
CA TYR A 130 9.17 -6.01 21.88
C TYR A 130 9.03 -4.59 21.33
N ASN A 131 9.15 -3.62 22.23
CA ASN A 131 9.01 -2.19 21.95
C ASN A 131 9.96 -1.68 20.84
N TRP A 132 11.22 -2.10 20.86
CA TRP A 132 12.21 -1.68 19.86
C TRP A 132 11.83 -2.14 18.44
N MET A 133 11.21 -3.33 18.30
CA MET A 133 10.76 -3.86 17.00
C MET A 133 9.61 -3.04 16.44
N ALA A 134 8.66 -2.62 17.30
CA ALA A 134 7.55 -1.78 16.90
C ALA A 134 8.04 -0.41 16.40
N VAL A 135 9.00 0.20 17.09
CA VAL A 135 9.61 1.48 16.66
C VAL A 135 10.33 1.31 15.32
N ALA A 136 11.19 0.30 15.19
CA ALA A 136 11.92 0.03 13.96
C ALA A 136 10.96 -0.17 12.77
N LEU A 137 9.88 -0.92 12.99
CA LEU A 137 8.89 -1.19 11.96
C LEU A 137 8.11 0.07 11.56
N VAL A 138 7.75 0.94 12.51
CA VAL A 138 7.16 2.25 12.23
C VAL A 138 8.10 3.11 11.37
N CYS A 139 9.40 3.12 11.68
CA CYS A 139 10.39 3.84 10.87
C CYS A 139 10.47 3.30 9.43
N VAL A 140 10.42 1.97 9.27
CA VAL A 140 10.37 1.34 7.93
C VAL A 140 9.12 1.80 7.16
N PHE A 141 7.94 1.80 7.80
CA PHE A 141 6.73 2.30 7.14
C PHE A 141 6.82 3.77 6.78
N LEU A 142 7.36 4.63 7.64
CA LEU A 142 7.57 6.04 7.33
C LEU A 142 8.46 6.22 6.09
N ALA A 143 9.57 5.49 6.01
CA ALA A 143 10.46 5.54 4.87
C ALA A 143 9.76 5.06 3.58
N LEU A 144 8.99 3.98 3.65
CA LEU A 144 8.22 3.46 2.52
C LEU A 144 7.14 4.44 2.04
N ILE A 145 6.39 5.02 2.97
CA ILE A 145 5.36 6.03 2.67
C ILE A 145 6.02 7.25 2.02
N ALA A 146 7.12 7.75 2.57
CA ALA A 146 7.86 8.88 2.00
C ALA A 146 8.36 8.58 0.58
N ALA A 147 8.86 7.36 0.34
CA ALA A 147 9.30 6.93 -0.99
C ALA A 147 8.13 6.88 -1.99
N LEU A 148 6.96 6.37 -1.59
CA LEU A 148 5.77 6.34 -2.44
C LEU A 148 5.25 7.74 -2.76
N LEU A 149 5.25 8.65 -1.79
CA LEU A 149 4.86 10.04 -1.99
C LEU A 149 5.84 10.75 -2.93
N ALA A 150 7.15 10.54 -2.75
CA ALA A 150 8.17 11.08 -3.63
C ALA A 150 8.02 10.54 -5.07
N LEU A 151 7.74 9.24 -5.22
CA LEU A 151 7.46 8.63 -6.52
C LEU A 151 6.21 9.23 -7.17
N GLY A 152 5.12 9.40 -6.41
CA GLY A 152 3.89 10.03 -6.88
C GLY A 152 4.10 11.47 -7.34
N ALA A 153 4.87 12.25 -6.58
CA ALA A 153 5.23 13.63 -6.93
C ALA A 153 6.16 13.70 -8.16
N TRP A 154 7.06 12.73 -8.32
CA TRP A 154 7.90 12.62 -9.52
C TRP A 154 7.06 12.26 -10.75
N LEU A 155 6.15 11.29 -10.62
CA LEU A 155 5.24 10.88 -11.70
C LEU A 155 4.36 12.04 -12.16
N SER A 156 3.79 12.81 -11.23
CA SER A 156 2.98 13.98 -11.58
C SER A 156 3.82 15.00 -12.35
N ARG A 157 5.01 15.35 -11.88
CA ARG A 157 5.90 16.30 -12.59
C ARG A 157 6.31 15.83 -13.98
N THR A 158 6.41 14.52 -14.20
CA THR A 158 6.95 13.96 -15.45
C THR A 158 5.87 13.76 -16.52
N TYR A 159 4.65 13.39 -16.12
CA TYR A 159 3.61 12.98 -17.07
C TYR A 159 2.30 13.77 -16.98
N ASN A 160 2.17 14.69 -16.01
CA ASN A 160 1.04 15.63 -15.94
C ASN A 160 1.40 16.87 -16.78
N ASN A 161 1.22 16.77 -18.10
CA ASN A 161 1.34 17.87 -19.05
C ASN A 161 0.01 18.60 -19.20
#